data_AF-A0A1Q6WM62-F1
#
_entry.id   AF-A0A1Q6WM62-F1
#
_cell.length_a   1.000
_cell.length_b   1.000
_cell.length_c   1.000
_cell.angle_alpha   90.00
_cell.angle_beta   90.00
_cell.angle_gamma   90.00
#
_symmetry.space_group_name_H-M   'P 1'
#
loop_
_entity.id
_entity.type
_entity.pdbx_description
1 polymer ?
#
loop_
_entity_poly.entity_id
_entity_poly.type
_entity_poly.pdbx_seq_one_letter_code
_entity_poly.pdbx_strand_id
1 'polypeptide(L)'
;MNARARLGIRSLLARRERGMALITSLLLLLIITILALSMFRGFGSQEKIAGNLREKARAVHAAESAQQYAEWWLLQGNNAAIGSGTCSAPLLNANLGQGEICNQPLPSAVDLPWNIGVTYTPPNMNVIPNPSSLTVNVSNEPYYAPPGFYIEDLGIAKDQAGEAYRIDAYGYGGSATTVAIVESTYEVSQGIVCLSCQ
;
A
#
# COMPACT_ATOMS: atom_id res chain seq x y z
N MET A 1 -28.35 -9.23 -97.03
CA MET A 1 -27.24 -10.12 -96.66
C MET A 1 -26.70 -9.69 -95.29
N ASN A 2 -26.71 -10.62 -94.33
CA ASN A 2 -25.70 -10.93 -93.27
C ASN A 2 -24.96 -9.75 -92.60
N ALA A 3 -24.70 -9.69 -91.28
CA ALA A 3 -24.57 -10.69 -90.23
C ALA A 3 -24.65 -9.97 -88.86
N ARG A 4 -25.09 -10.65 -87.80
CA ARG A 4 -24.84 -10.20 -86.41
C ARG A 4 -24.17 -11.31 -85.61
N ALA A 5 -23.01 -10.97 -85.06
CA ALA A 5 -22.04 -11.84 -84.45
C ALA A 5 -22.50 -12.42 -83.10
N ARG A 6 -22.06 -13.66 -82.84
CA ARG A 6 -22.33 -14.45 -81.62
C ARG A 6 -21.57 -13.89 -80.42
N LEU A 7 -22.27 -13.65 -79.30
CA LEU A 7 -21.67 -13.44 -77.98
C LEU A 7 -21.27 -14.80 -77.39
N GLY A 8 -19.97 -15.05 -77.25
CA GLY A 8 -19.42 -16.21 -76.56
C GLY A 8 -19.40 -15.96 -75.04
N ILE A 9 -20.23 -16.70 -74.30
CA ILE A 9 -20.17 -16.79 -72.84
C ILE A 9 -18.88 -17.52 -72.48
N ARG A 10 -17.90 -16.79 -71.92
CA ARG A 10 -16.69 -17.41 -71.37
C ARG A 10 -17.05 -18.06 -70.03
N SER A 11 -17.04 -19.38 -70.03
CA SER A 11 -17.17 -20.24 -68.87
C SER A 11 -16.09 -19.93 -67.83
N LEU A 12 -16.52 -19.47 -66.64
CA LEU A 12 -15.69 -19.50 -65.43
C LEU A 12 -15.57 -20.96 -64.99
N LEU A 13 -14.58 -21.66 -65.55
CA LEU A 13 -14.19 -22.99 -65.10
C LEU A 13 -13.72 -22.90 -63.65
N ALA A 14 -14.59 -23.29 -62.72
CA ALA A 14 -14.26 -23.52 -61.33
C ALA A 14 -13.17 -24.60 -61.24
N ARG A 15 -11.93 -24.14 -61.02
CA ARG A 15 -10.77 -24.98 -60.82
C ARG A 15 -10.98 -25.71 -59.49
N ARG A 16 -11.12 -27.03 -59.54
CA ARG A 16 -11.35 -27.88 -58.36
C ARG A 16 -10.03 -28.00 -57.59
N GLU A 17 -9.78 -27.03 -56.71
CA GLU A 17 -8.64 -27.02 -55.80
C GLU A 17 -8.71 -28.25 -54.87
N ARG A 18 -7.77 -29.18 -55.04
CA ARG A 18 -7.68 -30.39 -54.23
C ARG A 18 -6.71 -30.14 -53.07
N GLY A 19 -7.24 -30.18 -51.85
CA GLY A 19 -6.52 -30.55 -50.63
C GLY A 19 -5.63 -29.51 -49.95
N MET A 20 -4.92 -28.66 -50.71
CA MET A 20 -3.88 -27.79 -50.12
C MET A 20 -4.46 -26.62 -49.30
N ALA A 21 -5.56 -26.02 -49.74
CA ALA A 21 -6.17 -24.86 -49.06
C ALA A 21 -6.66 -25.17 -47.64
N LEU A 22 -7.09 -26.41 -47.38
CA LEU A 22 -7.56 -26.84 -46.07
C LEU A 22 -6.40 -27.10 -45.11
N ILE A 23 -5.27 -27.60 -45.63
CA ILE A 23 -4.06 -27.83 -44.83
C ILE A 23 -3.42 -26.50 -44.45
N THR A 24 -3.33 -25.54 -45.39
CA THR A 24 -2.77 -24.21 -45.11
C THR A 24 -3.65 -23.42 -44.14
N SER A 25 -4.98 -23.49 -44.27
CA SER A 25 -5.89 -22.83 -43.33
C SER A 25 -5.82 -23.44 -41.93
N LEU A 26 -5.71 -24.78 -41.80
CA LEU A 26 -5.51 -25.45 -40.52
C LEU A 26 -4.17 -25.06 -39.88
N LEU A 27 -3.08 -25.01 -40.65
CA LEU A 27 -1.77 -24.62 -40.16
C LEU A 27 -1.75 -23.16 -39.69
N LEU A 28 -2.34 -22.24 -40.45
CA LEU A 28 -2.47 -20.84 -40.05
C LEU A 28 -3.33 -20.70 -38.78
N LEU A 29 -4.44 -21.44 -38.68
CA LEU A 29 -5.30 -21.45 -37.49
C LEU A 29 -4.56 -22.01 -36.27
N LEU A 30 -3.75 -23.06 -36.44
CA LEU A 30 -2.89 -23.61 -35.39
C LEU A 30 -1.83 -22.59 -34.92
N ILE A 31 -1.20 -21.87 -35.84
CA ILE A 31 -0.21 -20.84 -35.48
C ILE A 31 -0.88 -19.71 -34.69
N ILE A 32 -2.02 -19.20 -35.16
CA ILE A 32 -2.75 -18.12 -34.48
C ILE A 32 -3.22 -18.56 -33.09
N THR A 33 -3.70 -19.79 -32.92
CA THR A 33 -4.13 -20.31 -31.61
C THR A 33 -2.98 -20.43 -30.62
N ILE A 34 -1.79 -20.88 -31.05
CA ILE A 34 -0.61 -20.95 -30.18
C ILE A 34 -0.15 -19.54 -29.75
N LEU A 35 -0.19 -18.57 -30.67
CA LEU A 35 0.12 -17.17 -30.34
C LEU A 35 -0.87 -16.59 -29.32
N ALA A 36 -2.18 -16.81 -29.51
CA ALA A 36 -3.21 -16.35 -28.60
C ALA A 36 -3.07 -16.95 -27.19
N LEU A 37 -2.84 -18.27 -27.08
CA LEU A 37 -2.62 -18.94 -25.79
C LEU A 37 -1.36 -18.46 -25.06
N SER A 38 -0.32 -18.09 -25.81
CA SER A 38 0.92 -17.56 -25.24
C SER A 38 0.70 -16.20 -24.58
N MET A 39 -0.18 -15.36 -25.12
CA MET A 39 -0.56 -14.07 -24.51
C MET A 39 -1.38 -14.28 -23.22
N PHE A 40 -2.24 -15.30 -23.16
CA PHE A 40 -3.10 -15.52 -21.99
C PHE A 40 -2.38 -15.96 -20.73
N ARG A 41 -1.23 -16.66 -20.86
CA ARG A 41 -0.43 -17.10 -19.70
C ARG A 41 0.17 -15.96 -18.89
N GLY A 42 0.30 -14.76 -19.46
CA GLY A 42 0.87 -13.59 -18.78
C GLY A 42 -0.08 -12.87 -17.80
N PHE A 43 -1.41 -12.98 -17.99
CA PHE A 43 -2.36 -12.19 -17.18
C PHE A 43 -2.51 -12.67 -15.74
N GLY A 44 -2.41 -13.98 -15.50
CA GLY A 44 -2.59 -14.54 -14.16
C GLY A 44 -1.47 -14.17 -13.17
N SER A 45 -0.24 -13.92 -13.65
CA SER A 45 0.85 -13.46 -12.78
C SER A 45 0.74 -11.96 -12.49
N GLN A 46 0.34 -11.16 -13.47
CA GLN A 46 0.11 -9.72 -13.31
C GLN A 46 -1.01 -9.43 -12.31
N GLU A 47 -2.08 -10.21 -12.32
CA GLU A 47 -3.19 -10.09 -11.36
C GLU A 47 -2.72 -10.30 -9.91
N LYS A 48 -1.92 -11.34 -9.65
CA LYS A 48 -1.37 -11.61 -8.31
C LYS A 48 -0.40 -10.52 -7.85
N ILE A 49 0.43 -10.00 -8.76
CA ILE A 49 1.34 -8.89 -8.45
C ILE A 49 0.53 -7.63 -8.12
N ALA A 50 -0.52 -7.32 -8.89
CA ALA A 50 -1.40 -6.19 -8.64
C ALA A 50 -2.13 -6.32 -7.30
N GLY A 51 -2.59 -7.53 -6.94
CA GLY A 51 -3.20 -7.82 -5.64
C GLY A 51 -2.22 -7.60 -4.47
N ASN A 52 -1.01 -8.18 -4.56
CA ASN A 52 0.02 -8.01 -3.52
C ASN A 52 0.47 -6.57 -3.38
N LEU A 53 0.61 -5.84 -4.50
CA LEU A 53 1.00 -4.43 -4.50
C LEU A 53 -0.10 -3.56 -3.86
N ARG A 54 -1.37 -3.81 -4.18
CA ARG A 54 -2.51 -3.12 -3.54
C ARG A 54 -2.52 -3.35 -2.04
N GLU A 55 -2.28 -4.58 -1.60
CA GLU A 55 -2.26 -4.94 -0.17
C GLU A 55 -1.07 -4.28 0.55
N LYS A 56 0.10 -4.27 -0.09
CA LYS A 56 1.29 -3.60 0.46
C LYS A 56 1.11 -2.08 0.51
N ALA A 57 0.52 -1.46 -0.52
CA ALA A 57 0.24 -0.03 -0.55
C ALA A 57 -0.73 0.37 0.57
N ARG A 58 -1.72 -0.48 0.87
CA ARG A 58 -2.60 -0.29 2.02
C ARG A 58 -1.84 -0.31 3.35
N ALA A 59 -0.97 -1.29 3.55
CA ALA A 59 -0.17 -1.38 4.77
C ALA A 59 0.72 -0.13 4.97
N VAL A 60 1.33 0.36 3.89
CA VAL A 60 2.14 1.60 3.90
C VAL A 60 1.27 2.81 4.24
N HIS A 61 0.10 2.96 3.59
CA HIS A 61 -0.81 4.06 3.87
C HIS A 61 -1.28 4.08 5.34
N ALA A 62 -1.51 2.91 5.96
CA ALA A 62 -1.81 2.83 7.39
C ALA A 62 -0.62 3.29 8.25
N ALA A 63 0.60 2.85 7.93
CA ALA A 63 1.80 3.23 8.66
C ALA A 63 2.07 4.75 8.53
N GLU A 64 1.95 5.31 7.33
CA GLU A 64 2.07 6.75 7.06
C GLU A 64 1.01 7.56 7.83
N SER A 65 -0.23 7.05 7.93
CA SER A 65 -1.27 7.74 8.70
C SER A 65 -0.95 7.81 10.21
N ALA A 66 -0.31 6.79 10.76
CA ALA A 66 0.15 6.80 12.14
C ALA A 66 1.37 7.71 12.33
N GLN A 67 2.31 7.71 11.39
CA GLN A 67 3.44 8.62 11.40
C GLN A 67 3.01 10.09 11.32
N GLN A 68 2.11 10.44 10.40
CA GLN A 68 1.57 11.79 10.26
C GLN A 68 0.85 12.25 11.54
N TYR A 69 0.13 11.33 12.20
CA TYR A 69 -0.50 11.63 13.47
C TYR A 69 0.54 11.90 14.57
N ALA A 70 1.62 11.11 14.64
CA ALA A 70 2.71 11.32 15.59
C ALA A 70 3.39 12.68 15.41
N GLU A 71 3.69 13.05 14.16
CA GLU A 71 4.24 14.37 13.80
C GLU A 71 3.28 15.49 14.22
N TRP A 72 1.98 15.35 13.91
CA TRP A 72 0.97 16.31 14.34
C TRP A 72 0.89 16.42 15.87
N TRP A 73 0.92 15.30 16.59
CA TRP A 73 0.83 15.22 18.05
C TRP A 73 2.02 15.90 18.73
N LEU A 74 3.23 15.78 18.17
CA LEU A 74 4.42 16.48 18.65
C LEU A 74 4.28 18.01 18.56
N LEU A 75 3.59 18.50 17.53
CA LEU A 75 3.30 19.92 17.34
C LEU A 75 2.10 20.41 18.17
N GLN A 76 1.27 19.51 18.71
CA GLN A 76 0.12 19.91 19.50
C GLN A 76 0.54 20.35 20.91
N GLY A 77 0.17 21.58 21.25
CA GLY A 77 0.46 22.14 22.57
C GLY A 77 1.95 22.16 22.88
N ASN A 78 2.32 21.71 24.08
CA ASN A 78 3.69 21.66 24.57
C ASN A 78 4.19 20.20 24.69
N ASN A 79 3.63 19.27 23.90
CA ASN A 79 3.88 17.83 24.02
C ASN A 79 5.36 17.47 23.83
N ALA A 80 6.02 18.08 22.84
CA ALA A 80 7.46 17.95 22.64
C ALA A 80 8.29 18.49 23.82
N ALA A 81 7.71 19.29 24.71
CA ALA A 81 8.37 19.84 25.89
C ALA A 81 7.98 19.13 27.20
N ILE A 82 7.16 18.07 27.15
CA ILE A 82 6.90 17.17 28.29
C ILE A 82 8.17 16.39 28.68
N GLY A 83 9.12 16.25 27.76
CA GLY A 83 10.36 15.51 27.93
C GLY A 83 10.20 14.02 27.62
N SER A 84 11.33 13.36 27.34
CA SER A 84 11.38 11.94 27.02
C SER A 84 11.51 11.08 28.29
N GLY A 85 10.95 9.88 28.25
CA GLY A 85 10.96 8.92 29.35
C GLY A 85 11.22 7.49 28.89
N THR A 86 11.35 6.58 29.87
CA THR A 86 11.50 5.15 29.60
C THR A 86 10.13 4.54 29.27
N CYS A 87 9.81 4.47 27.99
CA CYS A 87 8.62 3.79 27.48
C CYS A 87 8.59 2.32 27.89
N SER A 88 7.42 1.88 28.36
CA SER A 88 7.20 0.54 28.89
C SER A 88 5.80 0.06 28.56
N ALA A 89 5.62 -1.25 28.53
CA ALA A 89 4.31 -1.84 28.24
C ALA A 89 3.29 -1.46 29.34
N PRO A 90 1.99 -1.33 29.01
CA PRO A 90 1.34 -1.65 27.74
C PRO A 90 1.36 -0.50 26.72
N LEU A 91 1.05 -0.82 25.46
CA LEU A 91 0.83 0.19 24.42
C LEU A 91 -0.23 1.22 24.84
N LEU A 92 0.04 2.48 24.54
CA LEU A 92 -0.89 3.59 24.71
C LEU A 92 -1.86 3.71 23.53
N ASN A 93 -2.94 4.46 23.71
CA ASN A 93 -3.92 4.70 22.68
C ASN A 93 -4.11 6.20 22.39
N ALA A 94 -3.69 6.62 21.20
CA ALA A 94 -3.81 8.00 20.71
C ALA A 94 -5.27 8.48 20.63
N ASN A 95 -6.24 7.60 20.40
CA ASN A 95 -7.66 7.95 20.37
C ASN A 95 -8.19 8.38 21.74
N LEU A 96 -7.48 8.05 22.82
CA LEU A 96 -7.76 8.51 24.18
C LEU A 96 -6.95 9.76 24.56
N GLY A 97 -6.21 10.35 23.60
CA GLY A 97 -5.33 11.49 23.83
C GLY A 97 -4.01 11.13 24.52
N GLN A 98 -3.64 9.84 24.54
CA GLN A 98 -2.39 9.37 25.14
C GLN A 98 -1.26 9.40 24.10
N GLY A 99 -0.07 9.79 24.53
CA GLY A 99 1.15 9.69 23.75
C GLY A 99 2.37 9.70 24.66
N GLU A 100 3.46 9.11 24.20
CA GLU A 100 4.72 9.05 24.93
C GLU A 100 5.89 9.32 23.99
N ILE A 101 6.96 9.90 24.56
CA ILE A 101 8.25 10.12 23.90
C ILE A 101 9.28 9.29 24.65
N CYS A 102 10.04 8.50 23.90
CA CYS A 102 10.91 7.48 24.42
C CYS A 102 12.38 7.91 24.37
N ASN A 103 13.13 7.67 25.46
CA ASN A 103 14.58 7.96 25.51
C ASN A 103 15.46 6.72 25.23
N GLN A 104 14.85 5.57 24.96
CA GLN A 104 15.55 4.37 24.52
C GLN A 104 15.16 4.03 23.08
N PRO A 105 16.05 3.39 22.30
CA PRO A 105 15.69 2.88 21.00
C PRO A 105 14.68 1.73 21.12
N LEU A 106 13.89 1.53 20.06
CA LEU A 106 13.09 0.32 19.97
C LEU A 106 14.00 -0.91 20.04
N PRO A 107 13.70 -1.90 20.89
CA PRO A 107 14.51 -3.13 21.00
C PRO A 107 14.59 -3.91 19.69
N SER A 108 13.51 -3.93 18.92
CA SER A 108 13.45 -4.50 17.57
C SER A 108 12.32 -3.83 16.80
N ALA A 109 12.66 -3.14 15.71
CA ALA A 109 11.66 -2.55 14.81
C ALA A 109 10.92 -3.62 13.99
N VAL A 110 11.50 -4.82 13.83
CA VAL A 110 11.02 -5.85 12.89
C VAL A 110 10.06 -6.86 13.53
N ASP A 111 10.12 -7.02 14.86
CA ASP A 111 9.28 -7.95 15.60
C ASP A 111 7.94 -7.28 15.97
N LEU A 112 6.93 -7.53 15.14
CA LEU A 112 5.61 -6.94 15.29
C LEU A 112 4.59 -7.94 15.89
N PRO A 113 3.59 -7.46 16.64
CA PRO A 113 3.39 -6.07 17.08
C PRO A 113 4.35 -5.64 18.19
N TRP A 114 4.75 -4.36 18.20
CA TRP A 114 5.53 -3.81 19.31
C TRP A 114 4.71 -3.81 20.60
N ASN A 115 5.35 -4.03 21.75
CA ASN A 115 4.68 -4.03 23.07
C ASN A 115 4.72 -2.66 23.76
N ILE A 116 5.43 -1.70 23.17
CA ILE A 116 5.67 -0.34 23.67
C ILE A 116 5.38 0.65 22.53
N GLY A 117 4.98 1.87 22.87
CA GLY A 117 4.57 2.89 21.90
C GLY A 117 3.07 3.12 21.90
N VAL A 118 2.58 3.77 20.84
CA VAL A 118 1.23 4.32 20.78
C VAL A 118 0.48 3.73 19.59
N THR A 119 -0.74 3.27 19.80
CA THR A 119 -1.65 2.83 18.73
C THR A 119 -2.57 3.97 18.31
N TYR A 120 -2.87 4.08 17.01
CA TYR A 120 -3.77 5.10 16.47
C TYR A 120 -4.74 4.49 15.46
N THR A 121 -6.05 4.62 15.70
CA THR A 121 -7.07 4.29 14.70
C THR A 121 -7.65 5.56 14.08
N PRO A 122 -7.37 5.84 12.79
CA PRO A 122 -8.01 6.94 12.10
C PRO A 122 -9.54 6.80 12.10
N PRO A 123 -10.33 7.90 12.15
CA PRO A 123 -11.79 7.85 12.25
C PRO A 123 -12.51 7.07 11.14
N ASN A 124 -11.89 6.92 9.97
CA ASN A 124 -12.45 6.20 8.82
C ASN A 124 -11.77 4.84 8.55
N MET A 125 -10.87 4.39 9.44
CA MET A 125 -10.19 3.12 9.29
C MET A 125 -11.03 2.00 9.91
N ASN A 126 -11.51 1.09 9.06
CA ASN A 126 -12.22 -0.11 9.52
C ASN A 126 -11.20 -1.18 9.91
N VAL A 127 -11.05 -1.44 11.21
CA VAL A 127 -10.16 -2.48 11.73
C VAL A 127 -11.03 -3.64 12.21
N ILE A 128 -10.73 -4.86 11.75
CA ILE A 128 -11.42 -6.06 12.23
C ILE A 128 -10.53 -6.75 13.26
N PRO A 129 -10.85 -6.66 14.56
CA PRO A 129 -10.18 -7.47 15.55
C PRO A 129 -10.47 -8.95 15.27
N ASN A 130 -9.42 -9.75 15.14
CA ASN A 130 -9.53 -11.22 15.10
C ASN A 130 -10.20 -11.73 16.40
N PRO A 131 -11.26 -12.57 16.36
CA PRO A 131 -11.88 -13.26 15.23
C PRO A 131 -13.33 -12.76 15.01
N SER A 132 -13.54 -11.64 14.34
CA SER A 132 -14.90 -11.19 13.98
C SER A 132 -15.20 -11.45 12.51
N SER A 133 -16.26 -12.23 12.26
CA SER A 133 -16.69 -12.64 10.92
C SER A 133 -17.13 -11.45 10.08
N LEU A 134 -16.61 -11.40 8.87
CA LEU A 134 -16.88 -10.37 7.86
C LEU A 134 -18.36 -10.32 7.47
N THR A 135 -18.99 -9.16 7.63
CA THR A 135 -19.92 -8.65 6.62
C THR A 135 -19.10 -7.70 5.75
N VAL A 136 -18.62 -8.17 4.60
CA VAL A 136 -17.92 -7.33 3.63
C VAL A 136 -18.91 -6.32 3.07
N ASN A 137 -19.03 -5.16 3.69
CA ASN A 137 -19.56 -3.99 2.99
C ASN A 137 -18.48 -3.56 2.01
N VAL A 138 -18.76 -3.74 0.72
CA VAL A 138 -17.87 -3.52 -0.44
C VAL A 138 -17.33 -2.08 -0.53
N SER A 139 -17.73 -1.19 0.39
CA SER A 139 -17.28 0.19 0.49
C SER A 139 -15.93 0.38 1.17
N ASN A 140 -15.56 -0.42 2.19
CA ASN A 140 -14.26 -0.32 2.89
C ASN A 140 -13.68 -1.71 3.19
N GLU A 141 -12.60 -2.08 2.51
CA GLU A 141 -11.86 -3.29 2.89
C GLU A 141 -11.18 -3.10 4.26
N PRO A 142 -11.30 -4.10 5.16
CA PRO A 142 -10.81 -3.98 6.52
C PRO A 142 -9.30 -4.15 6.65
N TYR A 143 -8.74 -3.52 7.68
CA TYR A 143 -7.38 -3.69 8.15
C TYR A 143 -7.33 -4.78 9.23
N TYR A 144 -6.22 -5.54 9.29
CA TYR A 144 -6.04 -6.63 10.25
C TYR A 144 -5.94 -6.13 11.71
N ALA A 145 -5.24 -5.03 11.93
CA ALA A 145 -4.97 -4.47 13.25
C ALA A 145 -4.74 -2.95 13.14
N PRO A 146 -4.92 -2.19 14.24
CA PRO A 146 -4.65 -0.76 14.21
C PRO A 146 -3.15 -0.52 13.99
N PRO A 147 -2.78 0.53 13.22
CA PRO A 147 -1.38 0.92 13.11
C PRO A 147 -0.89 1.49 14.45
N GLY A 148 0.42 1.48 14.62
CA GLY A 148 1.08 2.02 15.80
C GLY A 148 2.33 2.80 15.41
N PHE A 149 2.74 3.69 16.29
CA PHE A 149 3.94 4.49 16.14
C PHE A 149 4.72 4.54 17.45
N TYR A 150 6.01 4.81 17.32
CA TYR A 150 6.95 4.97 18.39
C TYR A 150 7.75 6.23 18.13
N ILE A 151 7.89 7.08 19.15
CA ILE A 151 8.65 8.32 19.06
C ILE A 151 9.87 8.16 19.95
N GLU A 152 11.04 8.23 19.36
CA GLU A 152 12.32 8.25 20.04
C GLU A 152 12.89 9.66 20.03
N ASP A 153 13.38 10.09 21.18
CA ASP A 153 14.12 11.34 21.34
C ASP A 153 15.58 11.14 20.95
N LEU A 154 16.04 11.89 19.94
CA LEU A 154 17.43 11.91 19.51
C LEU A 154 18.22 13.05 20.17
N GLY A 155 17.55 13.94 20.89
CA GLY A 155 18.08 15.15 21.50
C GLY A 155 18.24 16.31 20.52
N ILE A 156 19.01 17.32 20.94
CA ILE A 156 19.11 18.61 20.27
C ILE A 156 19.60 18.44 18.82
N ALA A 157 18.85 19.01 17.88
CA ALA A 157 19.18 19.02 16.47
C ALA A 157 20.54 19.69 16.20
N LYS A 158 21.22 19.30 15.13
CA LYS A 158 22.56 19.80 14.80
C LYS A 158 22.62 21.31 14.57
N ASP A 159 21.52 21.91 14.13
CA ASP A 159 21.38 23.35 13.92
C ASP A 159 21.07 24.12 15.23
N GLN A 160 20.93 23.40 16.35
CA GLN A 160 20.55 23.94 17.66
C GLN A 160 19.19 24.68 17.65
N ALA A 161 18.41 24.51 16.58
CA ALA A 161 17.14 25.18 16.37
C ALA A 161 15.97 24.47 17.08
N GLY A 162 16.14 23.19 17.46
CA GLY A 162 15.11 22.41 18.13
C GLY A 162 15.59 21.06 18.65
N GLU A 163 14.64 20.24 19.08
CA GLU A 163 14.85 18.83 19.45
C GLU A 163 14.49 17.93 18.27
N ALA A 164 15.31 16.91 18.01
CA ALA A 164 15.10 15.95 16.94
C ALA A 164 14.47 14.66 17.49
N TYR A 165 13.48 14.15 16.77
CA TYR A 165 12.76 12.92 17.09
C TYR A 165 12.86 11.94 15.93
N ARG A 166 13.03 10.66 16.23
CA ARG A 166 12.80 9.57 15.26
C ARG A 166 11.42 9.00 15.50
N ILE A 167 10.64 8.89 14.43
CA ILE A 167 9.28 8.38 14.45
C ILE A 167 9.27 7.11 13.60
N ASP A 168 9.10 5.99 14.26
CA ASP A 168 8.90 4.70 13.64
C ASP A 168 7.41 4.38 13.67
N ALA A 169 6.81 4.02 12.53
CA ALA A 169 5.41 3.64 12.47
C ALA A 169 5.23 2.33 11.69
N TYR A 170 4.33 1.48 12.16
CA TYR A 170 3.93 0.26 11.48
C TYR A 170 2.45 0.28 11.12
N GLY A 171 2.12 -0.41 10.03
CA GLY A 171 0.75 -0.58 9.56
C GLY A 171 0.54 -1.96 8.95
N TYR A 172 -0.66 -2.50 9.17
CA TYR A 172 -1.08 -3.78 8.59
C TYR A 172 -1.91 -3.56 7.32
N GLY A 173 -1.87 -4.52 6.41
CA GLY A 173 -2.88 -4.67 5.37
C GLY A 173 -4.12 -5.38 5.91
N GLY A 174 -4.85 -6.07 5.04
CA GLY A 174 -5.96 -6.98 5.37
C GLY A 174 -5.52 -8.33 5.96
N SER A 175 -4.22 -8.60 6.05
CA SER A 175 -3.65 -9.82 6.66
C SER A 175 -2.53 -9.49 7.65
N ALA A 176 -2.35 -10.34 8.66
CA ALA A 176 -1.26 -10.28 9.64
C ALA A 176 0.14 -10.35 8.99
N THR A 177 0.24 -10.98 7.83
CA THR A 177 1.51 -11.16 7.11
C THR A 177 1.88 -9.99 6.21
N THR A 178 0.92 -9.08 5.94
CA THR A 178 1.17 -7.91 5.11
C THR A 178 1.40 -6.72 6.02
N VAL A 179 2.67 -6.41 6.24
CA VAL A 179 3.06 -5.34 7.16
C VAL A 179 4.01 -4.37 6.47
N ALA A 180 3.91 -3.10 6.79
CA ALA A 180 4.85 -2.06 6.40
C ALA A 180 5.33 -1.31 7.63
N ILE A 181 6.60 -0.91 7.62
CA ILE A 181 7.23 -0.06 8.62
C ILE A 181 7.79 1.15 7.86
N VAL A 182 7.55 2.34 8.38
CA VAL A 182 8.08 3.60 7.88
C VAL A 182 8.82 4.30 9.02
N GLU A 183 9.92 4.97 8.68
CA GLU A 183 10.76 5.71 9.62
C GLU A 183 10.90 7.15 9.11
N SER A 184 10.78 8.11 10.00
CA SER A 184 10.97 9.54 9.72
C SER A 184 11.74 10.21 10.85
N THR A 185 12.59 11.18 10.52
CA THR A 185 13.21 12.07 11.50
C THR A 185 12.54 13.43 11.42
N TYR A 186 12.02 13.89 12.54
CA TYR A 186 11.27 15.14 12.65
C TYR A 186 11.92 16.07 13.67
N GLU A 187 12.15 17.32 13.28
CA GLU A 187 12.70 18.35 14.18
C GLU A 187 11.57 19.27 14.65
N VAL A 188 11.50 19.51 15.96
CA VAL A 188 10.55 20.44 16.56
C VAL A 188 11.30 21.59 17.21
N SER A 189 11.12 22.79 16.66
CA SER A 189 11.57 24.03 17.27
C SER A 189 10.43 24.63 18.10
N GLN A 190 10.61 24.72 19.42
CA GLN A 190 9.70 25.44 20.29
C GLN A 190 10.10 26.92 20.27
N GLY A 191 9.21 27.82 19.85
CA GLY A 191 9.43 29.25 19.99
C GLY A 191 9.63 29.62 21.47
N ILE A 192 10.65 30.42 21.78
CA ILE A 192 10.97 30.82 23.15
C ILE A 192 9.75 31.51 23.78
N VAL A 193 9.05 30.82 24.69
CA VAL A 193 8.03 31.44 25.53
C VAL A 193 8.76 32.14 26.68
N CYS A 194 8.78 33.46 26.62
CA CYS A 194 9.40 34.29 27.64
C CYS A 194 8.58 34.20 28.96
N LEU A 195 9.02 33.35 29.90
CA LEU A 195 8.37 33.14 31.20
C LEU A 195 8.40 34.37 32.13
N SER A 196 9.19 35.40 31.80
CA SER A 196 9.29 36.64 32.57
C SER A 196 8.90 37.89 31.77
N CYS A 197 8.32 37.74 30.58
CA CYS A 197 7.74 38.85 29.84
C CYS A 197 6.25 38.97 30.20
N GLN A 198 5.95 39.39 31.44
CA GLN A 198 4.65 39.93 31.81
C GLN A 198 4.70 41.45 31.78
#